data_AF-A0A6A1X0R2-F1
#
_entry.id   AF-A0A6A1X0R2-F1
#
_cell.length_a   1.000
_cell.length_b   1.000
_cell.length_c   1.000
_cell.angle_alpha   90.00
_cell.angle_beta   90.00
_cell.angle_gamma   90.00
#
_symmetry.space_group_name_H-M   'P 1'
#
loop_
_entity.id
_entity.type
_entity.pdbx_description
1 polymer ?
#
loop_
_entity_poly.entity_id
_entity_poly.type
_entity_poly.pdbx_seq_one_letter_code
_entity_poly.pdbx_strand_id
1 'polypeptide(L)'
;MKKMYLSAPLPFVGQKRMFAKDFIRVLGQFPGSTVFVDLFGGSGLLSHITKCVRSDATVVYNDFDNYRCRLVNIPATNVLLSDLRRIAEGEPRNKRITGEVRDKMFARIEREEKEHGYVDYITVSASLLFAMKYVTSLEGMKKEAIYNRIRQTDYPEAKDYLEGLTITSEDYKEVFKRY
;
A
#
# COMPACT_ATOMS: atom_id res chain seq x y z
N MET A 1 4.99 -0.30 22.21
CA MET A 1 4.18 -1.47 21.82
C MET A 1 3.93 -1.37 20.33
N LYS A 2 4.30 -2.40 19.56
CA LYS A 2 4.05 -2.47 18.13
C LYS A 2 2.53 -2.53 17.88
N LYS A 3 2.01 -1.68 16.98
CA LYS A 3 0.57 -1.71 16.68
C LYS A 3 0.26 -2.97 15.89
N MET A 4 -0.79 -3.70 16.28
CA MET A 4 -1.26 -4.83 15.48
C MET A 4 -2.21 -4.35 14.38
N TYR A 5 -1.76 -4.40 13.14
CA TYR A 5 -2.55 -4.07 11.97
C TYR A 5 -3.38 -5.28 11.53
N LEU A 6 -4.69 -5.09 11.35
CA LEU A 6 -5.61 -6.09 10.80
C LEU A 6 -6.02 -5.79 9.34
N SER A 7 -5.41 -4.75 8.75
CA SER A 7 -5.54 -4.38 7.34
C SER A 7 -4.25 -3.71 6.87
N ALA A 8 -3.98 -3.79 5.57
CA ALA A 8 -2.82 -3.13 4.98
C ALA A 8 -2.88 -1.59 5.19
N PRO A 9 -1.75 -0.90 5.43
CA PRO A 9 -1.72 0.55 5.63
C PRO A 9 -2.15 1.35 4.40
N LEU A 10 -1.82 0.84 3.20
CA LEU A 10 -2.16 1.44 1.92
C LEU A 10 -3.08 0.53 1.10
N PRO A 11 -3.85 1.08 0.14
CA PRO A 11 -4.68 0.28 -0.77
C PRO A 11 -3.89 -0.85 -1.43
N PHE A 12 -4.38 -2.07 -1.27
CA PHE A 12 -3.81 -3.28 -1.85
C PHE A 12 -4.92 -4.26 -2.20
N VAL A 13 -5.01 -4.65 -3.47
CA VAL A 13 -5.99 -5.61 -3.97
C VAL A 13 -5.60 -7.01 -3.50
N GLY A 14 -6.56 -7.76 -2.95
CA GLY A 14 -6.30 -9.13 -2.48
C GLY A 14 -5.67 -9.25 -1.09
N GLN A 15 -5.58 -8.13 -0.33
CA GLN A 15 -5.17 -8.18 1.08
C GLN A 15 -6.05 -9.14 1.89
N LYS A 16 -5.44 -9.96 2.73
CA LYS A 16 -6.12 -11.05 3.47
C LYS A 16 -6.79 -10.59 4.77
N ARG A 17 -7.27 -9.34 4.83
CA ARG A 17 -7.86 -8.73 6.05
C ARG A 17 -9.03 -9.50 6.63
N MET A 18 -9.83 -10.15 5.79
CA MET A 18 -10.98 -10.95 6.24
C MET A 18 -10.56 -12.25 6.94
N PHE A 19 -9.35 -12.74 6.68
CA PHE A 19 -8.80 -13.95 7.30
C PHE A 19 -7.96 -13.67 8.55
N ALA A 20 -7.70 -12.39 8.88
CA ALA A 20 -6.77 -12.00 9.93
C ALA A 20 -7.09 -12.66 11.28
N LYS A 21 -8.36 -12.69 11.68
CA LYS A 21 -8.78 -13.26 12.97
C LYS A 21 -8.57 -14.78 13.05
N ASP A 22 -8.92 -15.50 11.99
CA ASP A 22 -8.75 -16.95 11.96
C ASP A 22 -7.27 -17.33 11.85
N PHE A 23 -6.49 -16.57 11.08
CA PHE A 23 -5.05 -16.75 10.99
C PHE A 23 -4.36 -16.59 12.35
N ILE A 24 -4.73 -15.58 13.14
CA ILE A 24 -4.21 -15.37 14.51
C ILE A 24 -4.43 -16.63 15.38
N ARG A 25 -5.60 -17.27 15.28
CA ARG A 25 -5.90 -18.49 16.07
C ARG A 25 -5.02 -19.67 15.67
N VAL A 26 -4.73 -19.81 14.38
CA VAL A 26 -3.89 -20.90 13.86
C VAL A 26 -2.42 -20.69 14.23
N LEU A 27 -1.93 -19.45 14.26
CA LEU A 27 -0.52 -19.14 14.60
C LEU A 27 -0.07 -19.67 15.98
N GLY A 28 -0.99 -19.78 16.93
CA GLY A 28 -0.72 -20.33 18.27
C GLY A 28 -0.52 -21.84 18.30
N GLN A 29 -0.85 -22.56 17.22
CA GLN A 29 -0.76 -24.02 17.14
C GLN A 29 0.64 -24.51 16.73
N PHE A 30 1.47 -23.63 16.16
CA PHE A 30 2.81 -23.99 15.71
C PHE A 30 3.81 -24.02 16.89
N PRO A 31 4.79 -24.93 16.89
CA PRO A 31 5.79 -25.01 17.95
C PRO A 31 6.67 -23.75 18.03
N GLY A 32 7.39 -23.60 19.14
CA GLY A 32 8.41 -22.55 19.31
C GLY A 32 9.48 -22.62 18.22
N SER A 33 10.10 -21.48 17.91
CA SER A 33 11.18 -21.38 16.91
C SER A 33 10.80 -21.78 15.47
N THR A 34 9.50 -21.82 15.15
CA THR A 34 9.01 -22.02 13.78
C THR A 34 9.45 -20.85 12.89
N VAL A 35 9.94 -21.13 11.69
CA VAL A 35 10.20 -20.12 10.65
C VAL A 35 8.96 -20.02 9.76
N PHE A 36 8.39 -18.82 9.65
CA PHE A 36 7.26 -18.55 8.76
C PHE A 36 7.78 -17.87 7.50
N VAL A 37 7.49 -18.46 6.33
CA VAL A 37 7.95 -17.96 5.04
C VAL A 37 6.75 -17.53 4.20
N ASP A 38 6.60 -16.22 4.02
CA ASP A 38 5.57 -15.61 3.20
C ASP A 38 6.14 -15.34 1.80
N LEU A 39 6.02 -16.35 0.92
CA LEU A 39 6.58 -16.33 -0.44
C LEU A 39 5.94 -15.24 -1.34
N PHE A 40 4.68 -14.89 -1.06
CA PHE A 40 3.87 -13.95 -1.82
C PHE A 40 3.27 -12.90 -0.88
N GLY A 41 4.15 -12.19 -0.18
CA GLY A 41 3.74 -11.32 0.92
C GLY A 41 2.85 -10.16 0.50
N GLY A 42 3.02 -9.64 -0.71
CA GLY A 42 2.24 -8.51 -1.22
C GLY A 42 2.21 -7.36 -0.21
N SER A 43 1.03 -7.02 0.31
CA SER A 43 0.89 -6.01 1.38
C SER A 43 1.60 -6.29 2.71
N GLY A 44 2.16 -7.48 2.93
CA GLY A 44 2.82 -7.88 4.17
C GLY A 44 1.90 -8.09 5.37
N LEU A 45 0.57 -8.08 5.18
CA LEU A 45 -0.39 -8.12 6.28
C LEU A 45 -0.27 -9.38 7.14
N LEU A 46 -0.16 -10.56 6.51
CA LEU A 46 -0.04 -11.81 7.26
C LEU A 46 1.31 -11.91 7.94
N SER A 47 2.40 -11.55 7.26
CA SER A 47 3.74 -11.44 7.85
C SER A 47 3.77 -10.52 9.08
N HIS A 48 3.15 -9.34 9.00
CA HIS A 48 3.01 -8.41 10.13
C HIS A 48 2.28 -9.06 11.31
N ILE A 49 1.12 -9.67 11.05
CA ILE A 49 0.31 -10.37 12.06
C ILE A 49 1.12 -11.49 12.71
N THR A 50 1.80 -12.31 11.90
CA THR A 50 2.67 -13.38 12.38
C THR A 50 3.71 -12.84 13.33
N LYS A 51 4.45 -11.78 12.98
CA LYS A 51 5.50 -11.26 13.84
C LYS A 51 4.97 -10.62 15.13
N CYS A 52 3.77 -10.05 15.12
CA CYS A 52 3.11 -9.53 16.31
C CYS A 52 2.67 -10.64 17.27
N VAL A 53 2.13 -11.75 16.76
CA VAL A 53 1.65 -12.88 17.57
C VAL A 53 2.78 -13.81 18.00
N ARG A 54 3.76 -14.02 17.12
CA ARG A 54 4.92 -14.90 17.26
C ARG A 54 6.19 -14.05 17.23
N SER A 55 6.39 -13.24 18.27
CA SER A 55 7.58 -12.41 18.39
C SER A 55 8.87 -13.24 18.47
N ASP A 56 8.75 -14.48 18.95
CA ASP A 56 9.78 -15.53 19.01
C ASP A 56 10.23 -16.01 17.63
N ALA A 57 9.36 -15.97 16.63
CA ALA A 57 9.58 -16.58 15.33
C ALA A 57 10.38 -15.69 14.38
N THR A 58 11.15 -16.34 13.51
CA THR A 58 11.66 -15.72 12.27
C THR A 58 10.52 -15.68 11.26
N VAL A 59 10.23 -14.49 10.74
CA VAL A 59 9.19 -14.28 9.73
C VAL A 59 9.83 -13.68 8.50
N VAL A 60 9.88 -14.45 7.42
CA VAL A 60 10.40 -14.04 6.12
C VAL A 60 9.26 -13.48 5.29
N TYR A 61 9.36 -12.20 4.93
CA TYR A 61 8.42 -11.51 4.07
C TYR A 61 9.07 -11.28 2.71
N ASN A 62 8.62 -12.04 1.70
CA ASN A 62 9.04 -11.84 0.33
C ASN A 62 8.01 -11.02 -0.45
N ASP A 63 8.47 -9.95 -1.09
CA ASP A 63 7.64 -9.20 -2.02
C ASP A 63 8.46 -8.67 -3.20
N PHE A 64 8.12 -9.17 -4.39
CA PHE A 64 8.79 -8.82 -5.64
C PHE A 64 8.42 -7.41 -6.10
N ASP A 65 7.16 -7.01 -5.93
CA ASP A 65 6.63 -5.71 -6.37
C ASP A 65 7.01 -4.55 -5.43
N ASN A 66 7.74 -4.85 -4.35
CA ASN A 66 8.38 -3.88 -3.46
C ASN A 66 7.40 -2.90 -2.78
N TYR A 67 6.31 -3.41 -2.18
CA TYR A 67 5.32 -2.67 -1.40
C TYR A 67 5.93 -1.82 -0.28
N ARG A 68 7.09 -2.21 0.26
CA ARG A 68 7.87 -1.38 1.21
C ARG A 68 8.19 0.01 0.65
N CYS A 69 8.41 0.14 -0.66
CA CYS A 69 8.65 1.43 -1.31
C CYS A 69 7.43 2.36 -1.15
N ARG A 70 6.23 1.81 -1.29
CA ARG A 70 4.98 2.55 -1.07
C ARG A 70 4.85 3.02 0.37
N LEU A 71 5.19 2.15 1.34
CA LEU A 71 5.13 2.49 2.77
C LEU A 71 6.10 3.61 3.16
N VAL A 72 7.33 3.59 2.64
CA VAL A 72 8.32 4.65 2.89
C VAL A 72 7.87 5.99 2.31
N ASN A 73 7.16 5.96 1.18
CA ASN A 73 6.65 7.15 0.49
C ASN A 73 5.27 7.63 0.96
N ILE A 74 4.74 7.11 2.09
CA ILE A 74 3.48 7.61 2.68
C ILE A 74 3.51 9.14 2.89
N PRO A 75 4.56 9.74 3.48
CA PRO A 75 4.58 11.19 3.71
C PRO A 75 4.48 12.01 2.42
N ALA A 76 5.26 11.67 1.40
CA ALA A 76 5.21 12.33 0.09
C ALA A 76 3.84 12.15 -0.58
N THR A 77 3.30 10.93 -0.53
CA THR A 77 1.95 10.64 -1.06
C THR A 77 0.87 11.48 -0.37
N ASN A 78 0.95 11.69 0.94
CA ASN A 78 0.02 12.55 1.66
C ASN A 78 0.13 14.02 1.25
N VAL A 79 1.34 14.53 1.00
CA VAL A 79 1.55 15.89 0.46
C VAL A 79 0.87 16.02 -0.90
N LEU A 80 1.11 15.06 -1.81
CA LEU A 80 0.45 15.04 -3.12
C LEU A 80 -1.09 15.01 -2.98
N LEU A 81 -1.64 14.13 -2.14
CA LEU A 81 -3.09 14.05 -1.91
C LEU A 81 -3.65 15.34 -1.32
N SER A 82 -2.90 16.03 -0.45
CA SER A 82 -3.28 17.32 0.10
C SER A 82 -3.37 18.39 -0.98
N ASP A 83 -2.41 18.45 -1.89
CA ASP A 83 -2.45 19.39 -3.02
C ASP A 83 -3.60 19.06 -3.97
N LEU A 84 -3.85 17.78 -4.23
CA LEU A 84 -4.99 17.35 -5.05
C LEU A 84 -6.33 17.73 -4.41
N ARG A 85 -6.46 17.66 -3.07
CA ARG A 85 -7.66 18.15 -2.37
C ARG A 85 -7.89 19.64 -2.60
N ARG A 86 -6.83 20.46 -2.51
CA ARG A 86 -6.89 21.91 -2.77
C ARG A 86 -7.27 22.21 -4.21
N ILE A 87 -6.68 21.50 -5.17
CA ILE A 87 -7.02 21.64 -6.60
C ILE A 87 -8.50 21.26 -6.86
N ALA A 88 -9.03 20.28 -6.12
CA ALA A 88 -10.42 19.84 -6.21
C ALA A 88 -11.43 20.73 -5.47
N GLU A 89 -11.01 21.85 -4.87
CA GLU A 89 -11.94 22.74 -4.15
C GLU A 89 -13.02 23.26 -5.11
N GLY A 90 -14.28 23.16 -4.69
CA GLY A 90 -15.44 23.48 -5.52
C GLY A 90 -15.98 22.32 -6.37
N GLU A 91 -15.20 21.25 -6.59
CA GLU A 91 -15.67 20.07 -7.32
C GLU A 91 -16.53 19.16 -6.42
N PRO A 92 -17.73 18.74 -6.86
CA PRO A 92 -18.60 17.88 -6.07
C PRO A 92 -17.98 16.49 -5.81
N ARG A 93 -18.13 15.98 -4.58
CA ARG A 93 -17.65 14.63 -4.22
C ARG A 93 -18.29 13.54 -5.06
N ASN A 94 -17.52 12.49 -5.35
CA ASN A 94 -17.89 11.32 -6.14
C ASN A 94 -18.37 11.65 -7.56
N LYS A 95 -18.11 12.86 -8.05
CA LYS A 95 -18.38 13.24 -9.44
C LYS A 95 -17.09 13.23 -10.25
N ARG A 96 -17.26 13.10 -11.56
CA ARG A 96 -16.16 13.12 -12.53
C ARG A 96 -15.53 14.52 -12.53
N ILE A 97 -14.20 14.57 -12.56
CA ILE A 97 -13.43 15.81 -12.70
C ILE A 97 -13.04 15.97 -14.17
N THR A 98 -13.26 17.15 -14.72
CA THR A 98 -13.02 17.48 -16.14
C THR A 98 -12.42 18.88 -16.30
N GLY A 99 -11.99 19.22 -17.51
CA GLY A 99 -11.50 20.56 -17.84
C GLY A 99 -10.26 20.96 -17.04
N GLU A 100 -10.18 22.25 -16.70
CA GLU A 100 -8.99 22.86 -16.08
C GLU A 100 -8.58 22.21 -14.76
N VAL A 101 -9.54 21.77 -13.93
CA VAL A 101 -9.24 21.10 -12.65
C VAL A 101 -8.53 19.77 -12.90
N ARG A 102 -8.98 18.99 -13.89
CA ARG A 102 -8.33 17.74 -14.28
C ARG A 102 -6.91 17.98 -14.76
N ASP A 103 -6.71 19.01 -15.59
CA ASP A 103 -5.39 19.32 -16.14
C ASP A 103 -4.42 19.78 -15.05
N LYS A 104 -4.88 20.60 -14.09
CA LYS A 104 -4.10 20.99 -12.90
C LYS A 104 -3.72 19.79 -12.03
N MET A 105 -4.62 18.83 -11.83
CA MET A 105 -4.30 17.61 -11.09
C MET A 105 -3.21 16.79 -11.77
N PHE A 106 -3.28 16.59 -13.07
CA PHE A 106 -2.25 15.86 -13.80
C PHE A 106 -0.92 16.60 -13.82
N ALA A 107 -0.92 17.92 -14.01
CA ALA A 107 0.30 18.72 -13.91
C ALA A 107 0.95 18.60 -12.52
N ARG A 108 0.14 18.54 -11.46
CA ARG A 108 0.64 18.34 -10.09
C ARG A 108 1.25 16.95 -9.88
N ILE A 109 0.62 15.89 -10.39
CA ILE A 109 1.13 14.51 -10.32
C ILE A 109 2.42 14.38 -11.14
N GLU A 110 2.46 14.96 -12.34
CA GLU A 110 3.64 14.96 -13.20
C GLU A 110 4.83 15.66 -12.53
N ARG A 111 4.56 16.79 -11.84
CA ARG A 111 5.58 17.49 -11.08
C ARG A 111 6.12 16.64 -9.92
N GLU A 112 5.26 15.93 -9.20
CA GLU A 112 5.69 15.01 -8.13
C GLU A 112 6.66 13.96 -8.68
N GLU A 113 6.29 13.33 -9.79
CA GLU A 113 7.11 12.29 -10.41
C GLU A 113 8.45 12.85 -10.91
N LYS A 114 8.47 14.06 -11.47
CA LYS A 114 9.70 14.72 -11.93
C LYS A 114 10.63 15.15 -10.80
N GLU A 115 10.08 15.67 -9.71
CA GLU A 115 10.85 16.21 -8.58
C GLU A 115 11.35 15.11 -7.64
N HIS A 116 10.55 14.06 -7.42
CA HIS A 116 10.85 13.01 -6.46
C HIS A 116 11.21 11.65 -7.09
N GLY A 117 11.00 11.49 -8.41
CA GLY A 117 11.28 10.24 -9.12
C GLY A 117 10.31 9.10 -8.81
N TYR A 118 9.25 9.35 -8.05
CA TYR A 118 8.32 8.32 -7.60
C TYR A 118 6.92 8.87 -7.31
N VAL A 119 5.90 8.12 -7.72
CA VAL A 119 4.50 8.34 -7.32
C VAL A 119 3.87 6.99 -6.99
N ASP A 120 3.21 6.87 -5.83
CA ASP A 120 2.36 5.72 -5.53
C ASP A 120 1.04 5.81 -6.31
N TYR A 121 1.09 5.47 -7.60
CA TYR A 121 -0.06 5.52 -8.48
C TYR A 121 -1.21 4.63 -8.03
N ILE A 122 -0.96 3.57 -7.26
CA ILE A 122 -2.02 2.70 -6.74
C ILE A 122 -2.82 3.47 -5.68
N THR A 123 -2.15 4.17 -4.77
CA THR A 123 -2.81 5.00 -3.75
C THR A 123 -3.49 6.22 -4.36
N VAL A 124 -2.85 6.88 -5.33
CA VAL A 124 -3.46 7.99 -6.07
C VAL A 124 -4.69 7.51 -6.86
N SER A 125 -4.61 6.34 -7.51
CA SER A 125 -5.74 5.73 -8.21
C SER A 125 -6.91 5.45 -7.28
N ALA A 126 -6.66 4.97 -6.04
CA ALA A 126 -7.74 4.78 -5.08
C ALA A 126 -8.51 6.08 -4.78
N SER A 127 -7.82 7.22 -4.87
CA SER A 127 -8.38 8.56 -4.65
C SER A 127 -9.05 9.16 -5.90
N LEU A 128 -8.71 8.69 -7.10
CA LEU A 128 -9.15 9.32 -8.36
C LEU A 128 -9.94 8.40 -9.32
N LEU A 129 -9.77 7.08 -9.29
CA LEU A 129 -10.38 6.13 -10.24
C LEU A 129 -11.52 5.31 -9.63
N PHE A 130 -12.48 4.86 -10.45
CA PHE A 130 -13.64 4.08 -9.98
C PHE A 130 -13.34 2.58 -9.75
N ALA A 131 -14.14 1.92 -8.91
CA ALA A 131 -14.23 0.45 -8.72
C ALA A 131 -12.90 -0.35 -8.65
N MET A 132 -12.02 -0.04 -7.68
CA MET A 132 -10.73 -0.73 -7.46
C MET A 132 -9.78 -0.77 -8.67
N LYS A 133 -10.08 -0.03 -9.74
CA LYS A 133 -9.17 0.18 -10.84
C LYS A 133 -7.96 0.96 -10.33
N TYR A 134 -6.77 0.52 -10.73
CA TYR A 134 -5.56 1.28 -10.54
C TYR A 134 -4.71 1.26 -11.80
N VAL A 135 -3.88 2.28 -11.91
CA VAL A 135 -2.82 2.38 -12.91
C VAL A 135 -1.49 2.47 -12.19
N THR A 136 -0.39 2.27 -12.94
CA THR A 136 0.97 2.32 -12.41
C THR A 136 1.82 3.43 -13.03
N SER A 137 1.19 4.32 -13.81
CA SER A 137 1.87 5.45 -14.45
C SER A 137 0.92 6.62 -14.71
N LEU A 138 1.49 7.82 -14.87
CA LEU A 138 0.74 9.01 -15.26
C LEU A 138 0.08 8.84 -16.63
N GLU A 139 0.78 8.25 -17.59
CA GLU A 139 0.25 8.00 -18.94
C GLU A 139 -0.93 7.02 -18.92
N GLY A 140 -0.88 6.02 -18.02
CA GLY A 140 -2.05 5.18 -17.73
C GLY A 140 -3.20 6.02 -17.15
N MET A 141 -2.91 6.90 -16.19
CA MET A 141 -3.94 7.72 -15.53
C MET A 141 -4.61 8.72 -16.47
N LYS A 142 -3.86 9.35 -17.37
CA LYS A 142 -4.37 10.33 -18.35
C LYS A 142 -5.43 9.73 -19.29
N LYS A 143 -5.36 8.43 -19.55
CA LYS A 143 -6.33 7.68 -20.38
C LYS A 143 -7.66 7.43 -19.66
N GLU A 144 -7.71 7.65 -18.35
CA GLU A 144 -8.87 7.34 -17.52
C GLU A 144 -9.74 8.56 -17.24
N ALA A 145 -11.01 8.29 -16.93
CA ALA A 145 -11.86 9.26 -16.23
C ALA A 145 -11.48 9.28 -14.74
N ILE A 146 -11.19 10.47 -14.22
CA ILE A 146 -10.94 10.70 -12.80
C ILE A 146 -12.16 11.29 -12.10
N TYR A 147 -12.28 11.05 -10.80
CA TYR A 147 -13.42 11.41 -9.95
C TYR A 147 -12.93 11.99 -8.62
N ASN A 148 -13.68 12.93 -8.06
CA ASN A 148 -13.36 13.49 -6.74
C ASN A 148 -13.72 12.50 -5.62
N ARG A 149 -12.88 11.48 -5.44
CA ARG A 149 -12.97 10.52 -4.33
C ARG A 149 -11.79 10.64 -3.38
N ILE A 150 -11.12 11.79 -3.40
CA ILE A 150 -9.90 11.99 -2.65
C ILE A 150 -10.20 11.84 -1.16
N ARG A 151 -9.38 11.02 -0.49
CA ARG A 151 -9.49 10.81 0.95
C ARG A 151 -9.29 12.15 1.67
N GLN A 152 -10.18 12.46 2.62
CA GLN A 152 -10.15 13.73 3.34
C GLN A 152 -9.13 13.78 4.49
N THR A 153 -8.64 12.61 4.89
CA THR A 153 -7.60 12.45 5.90
C THR A 153 -6.38 11.80 5.30
N ASP A 154 -5.22 12.07 5.88
CA ASP A 154 -3.98 11.45 5.45
C ASP A 154 -3.94 9.96 5.79
N TYR A 155 -3.12 9.22 5.06
CA TYR A 155 -2.74 7.88 5.45
C TYR A 155 -1.79 7.98 6.66
N PRO A 156 -2.06 7.28 7.76
CA PRO A 156 -1.15 7.28 8.90
C PRO A 156 0.18 6.66 8.50
N GLU A 157 1.28 7.19 9.03
CA GLU A 157 2.57 6.54 8.90
C GLU A 157 2.53 5.11 9.46
N ALA A 158 3.32 4.22 8.85
CA ALA A 158 3.35 2.80 9.16
C ALA A 158 4.79 2.30 9.34
N LYS A 159 5.62 3.10 10.03
CA LYS A 159 7.05 2.83 10.23
C LYS A 159 7.33 1.51 10.96
N ASP A 160 6.43 1.10 11.85
CA ASP A 160 6.51 -0.16 12.60
C ASP A 160 5.96 -1.36 11.82
N TYR A 161 5.31 -1.16 10.67
CA TYR A 161 4.52 -2.22 10.03
C TYR A 161 5.36 -3.43 9.59
N LEU A 162 6.55 -3.21 9.02
CA LEU A 162 7.45 -4.29 8.60
C LEU A 162 8.58 -4.57 9.62
N GLU A 163 8.52 -3.98 10.82
CA GLU A 163 9.59 -4.10 11.81
C GLU A 163 9.79 -5.54 12.29
N GLY A 164 11.05 -5.99 12.38
CA GLY A 164 11.39 -7.33 12.85
C GLY A 164 11.09 -8.47 11.86
N LEU A 165 10.71 -8.14 10.62
CA LEU A 165 10.61 -9.11 9.53
C LEU A 165 11.96 -9.26 8.83
N THR A 166 12.27 -10.47 8.37
CA THR A 166 13.34 -10.71 7.39
C THR A 166 12.77 -10.41 6.00
N ILE A 167 13.20 -9.32 5.38
CA ILE A 167 12.62 -8.84 4.12
C ILE A 167 13.44 -9.34 2.92
N THR A 168 12.77 -9.93 1.93
CA THR A 168 13.34 -10.29 0.63
C THR A 168 12.52 -9.70 -0.52
N SER A 169 13.15 -9.53 -1.68
CA SER A 169 12.51 -9.08 -2.93
C SER A 169 13.03 -9.92 -4.08
N GLU A 170 12.77 -11.23 -4.00
CA GLU A 170 13.36 -12.24 -4.88
C GLU A 170 12.27 -13.08 -5.55
N ASP A 171 12.66 -13.82 -6.60
CA ASP A 171 11.78 -14.85 -7.17
C ASP A 171 11.39 -15.86 -6.09
N TYR A 172 10.10 -16.15 -5.98
CA TYR A 172 9.55 -17.01 -4.93
C TYR A 172 10.20 -18.41 -4.92
N LYS A 173 10.67 -18.91 -6.07
CA LYS A 173 11.35 -20.20 -6.17
C LYS A 173 12.70 -20.19 -5.45
N GLU A 174 13.43 -19.08 -5.50
CA GLU A 174 14.72 -18.96 -4.83
C GLU A 174 14.53 -18.82 -3.32
N VAL A 175 13.50 -18.09 -2.88
CA VAL A 175 13.14 -18.02 -1.45
C VAL A 175 12.69 -19.39 -0.94
N PHE A 176 11.86 -20.12 -1.70
CA PHE A 176 11.39 -21.46 -1.33
C PHE A 176 12.51 -22.50 -1.26
N LYS A 177 13.57 -22.39 -2.08
CA LYS A 177 14.73 -23.29 -1.97
C LYS A 177 15.58 -22.99 -0.73
N ARG A 178 15.57 -21.75 -0.24
CA ARG A 178 16.42 -21.28 0.86
C ARG A 178 15.88 -21.68 2.24
N TYR A 179 14.57 -21.83 2.37
CA TYR A 179 13.87 -22.09 3.65
C TYR A 179 13.01 -23.34 3.55
#